data_AF-A0A819NMF3-F1
#
_entry.id   AF-A0A819NMF3-F1
#
_cell.length_a   1.000
_cell.length_b   1.000
_cell.length_c   1.000
_cell.angle_alpha   90.00
_cell.angle_beta   90.00
_cell.angle_gamma   90.00
#
_symmetry.space_group_name_H-M   'P 1'
#
loop_
_entity.id
_entity.type
_entity.pdbx_description
1 polymer ?
#
loop_
_entity_poly.entity_id
_entity_poly.type
_entity_poly.pdbx_seq_one_letter_code
_entity_poly.pdbx_strand_id
1 'polypeptide(L)'
;MATIKTDPKFLKFRQLFSKARSVVVLTGAGVSAESDVPTFRGDGGLWRQFNATDLATPSAFARSPSLVWEFYHYRRELVRTKQPNKVSLDRKCNLFTTRCTSCGFIEENNDSPICEALRNRGLPNESGTEIAIKDLPSCRQCQSLVRPHIVWFGESLWPGVMEKIDEELSRCDLFLVVR
;
A
#
# COMPACT_ATOMS: atom_id res chain seq x y z
N MET A 1 17.45 -11.36 23.36
CA MET A 1 16.14 -12.06 23.26
C MET A 1 15.56 -12.56 24.58
N ALA A 2 16.33 -12.72 25.67
CA ALA A 2 15.81 -13.17 26.97
C ALA A 2 15.04 -12.10 27.77
N THR A 3 15.30 -10.81 27.53
CA THR A 3 14.89 -9.70 28.40
C THR A 3 13.41 -9.28 28.29
N ILE A 4 12.76 -9.53 27.14
CA ILE A 4 11.36 -9.12 26.91
C ILE A 4 10.38 -10.05 27.64
N LYS A 5 10.73 -11.33 27.82
CA LYS A 5 9.81 -12.33 28.40
C LYS A 5 9.52 -12.09 29.88
N THR A 6 10.41 -11.38 30.58
CA THR A 6 10.29 -11.04 32.01
C THR A 6 9.82 -9.60 32.24
N ASP A 7 9.59 -8.82 31.18
CA ASP A 7 9.07 -7.46 31.31
C ASP A 7 7.64 -7.51 31.91
N PRO A 8 7.36 -6.80 33.03
CA PRO A 8 6.03 -6.75 33.63
C PRO A 8 4.92 -6.33 32.66
N LYS A 9 5.21 -5.45 31.69
CA LYS A 9 4.27 -5.05 30.64
C LYS A 9 3.98 -6.21 29.69
N PHE A 10 4.99 -6.98 29.31
CA PHE A 10 4.83 -8.13 28.43
C PHE A 10 4.09 -9.27 29.13
N LEU A 11 4.34 -9.50 30.42
CA LEU A 11 3.61 -10.47 31.23
C LEU A 11 2.13 -10.08 31.38
N LYS A 12 1.84 -8.80 31.66
CA LYS A 12 0.47 -8.27 31.70
C LYS A 12 -0.22 -8.40 30.33
N PHE A 13 0.49 -8.09 29.24
CA PHE A 13 -0.01 -8.32 27.89
C PHE A 13 -0.35 -9.79 27.64
N ARG A 14 0.53 -10.74 28.00
CA ARG A 14 0.26 -12.18 27.83
C ARG A 14 -0.99 -12.62 28.59
N GLN A 15 -1.22 -12.11 29.80
CA GLN A 15 -2.40 -12.41 30.59
C GLN A 15 -3.69 -11.87 29.95
N LEU A 16 -3.66 -10.65 29.41
CA LEU A 16 -4.79 -10.07 28.69
C LEU A 16 -5.05 -10.85 27.40
N PHE A 17 -4.00 -11.11 26.62
CA PHE A 17 -4.06 -11.85 25.37
C PHE A 17 -4.58 -13.28 25.55
N SER A 18 -4.19 -13.99 26.62
CA SER A 18 -4.69 -15.35 26.88
C SER A 18 -6.18 -15.42 27.23
N LYS A 19 -6.79 -14.29 27.61
CA LYS A 19 -8.22 -14.21 27.97
C LYS A 19 -9.09 -13.65 26.85
N ALA A 20 -8.48 -12.98 25.87
CA ALA A 20 -9.18 -12.39 24.74
C ALA A 20 -9.79 -13.47 23.85
N ARG A 21 -11.05 -13.26 23.44
CA ARG A 21 -11.80 -14.13 22.52
C ARG A 21 -11.92 -13.50 21.14
N SER A 22 -11.82 -12.18 21.04
CA SER A 22 -11.93 -11.42 19.79
C SER A 22 -10.84 -10.35 19.76
N VAL A 23 -9.77 -10.64 19.03
CA VAL A 23 -8.61 -9.76 18.91
C VAL A 23 -8.64 -9.06 17.56
N VAL A 24 -8.65 -7.72 17.59
CA VAL A 24 -8.48 -6.90 16.39
C VAL A 24 -7.09 -6.31 16.39
N VAL A 25 -6.38 -6.45 15.26
CA VAL A 25 -5.03 -5.92 15.08
C VAL A 25 -5.03 -4.87 13.98
N LEU A 26 -4.72 -3.62 14.34
CA LEU A 26 -4.47 -2.54 13.40
C LEU A 26 -2.96 -2.44 13.14
N THR A 27 -2.56 -2.68 11.90
CA THR A 27 -1.15 -2.59 11.47
C THR A 27 -0.89 -1.32 10.66
N GLY A 28 0.28 -0.71 10.89
CA GLY A 28 0.80 0.40 10.12
C GLY A 28 1.86 -0.03 9.11
N ALA A 29 2.41 0.96 8.39
CA ALA A 29 3.49 0.73 7.42
C ALA A 29 4.82 0.26 8.07
N GLY A 30 5.03 0.47 9.36
CA GLY A 30 6.27 0.06 10.05
C GLY A 30 6.39 -1.45 10.19
N VAL A 31 5.27 -2.19 10.19
CA VAL A 31 5.28 -3.66 10.06
C VAL A 31 5.96 -4.11 8.75
N SER A 32 5.86 -3.32 7.68
CA SER A 32 6.55 -3.59 6.41
C SER A 32 7.97 -3.01 6.34
N ALA A 33 8.35 -2.09 7.25
CA ALA A 33 9.70 -1.55 7.33
C ALA A 33 10.72 -2.63 7.72
N GLU A 34 10.31 -3.60 8.55
CA GLU A 34 11.14 -4.79 8.88
C GLU A 34 11.45 -5.67 7.66
N SER A 35 10.71 -5.50 6.55
CA SER A 35 10.98 -6.14 5.25
C SER A 35 11.69 -5.22 4.25
N ASP A 36 12.34 -4.14 4.73
CA ASP A 36 13.00 -3.11 3.91
C ASP A 36 12.08 -2.45 2.87
N VAL A 37 10.78 -2.36 3.16
CA VAL A 37 9.82 -1.60 2.32
C VAL A 37 9.82 -0.14 2.81
N PRO A 38 10.18 0.84 1.97
CA PRO A 38 10.09 2.26 2.28
C PRO A 38 8.67 2.62 2.72
N THR A 39 8.58 3.28 3.88
CA THR A 39 7.33 3.77 4.43
C THR A 39 7.06 5.20 3.96
N PHE A 40 5.83 5.67 4.14
CA PHE A 40 5.44 7.04 3.78
C PHE A 40 6.04 8.12 4.70
N ARG A 41 6.74 7.77 5.78
CA ARG A 41 7.29 8.71 6.79
C ARG A 41 8.72 8.33 7.19
N GLY A 42 9.62 9.30 7.31
CA GLY A 42 11.04 9.10 7.68
C GLY A 42 11.98 9.18 6.47
N ASP A 43 13.22 8.69 6.62
CA ASP A 43 14.31 8.82 5.64
C ASP A 43 14.02 8.21 4.24
N GLY A 44 12.92 7.45 4.10
CA GLY A 44 12.43 6.88 2.83
C GLY A 44 11.14 7.48 2.28
N GLY A 45 10.63 8.60 2.84
CA GLY A 45 9.36 9.21 2.45
C GLY A 45 9.38 10.02 1.15
N LEU A 46 10.59 10.36 0.68
CA LEU A 46 10.81 11.07 -0.58
C LEU A 46 11.07 10.08 -1.71
N TRP A 47 10.32 10.23 -2.79
CA TRP A 47 10.65 9.61 -4.08
C TRP A 47 10.98 10.74 -5.07
N ARG A 48 12.21 10.72 -5.60
CA ARG A 48 12.83 11.89 -6.23
C ARG A 48 12.87 13.08 -5.27
N GLN A 49 12.09 14.12 -5.55
CA GLN A 49 11.91 15.32 -4.73
C GLN A 49 10.48 15.44 -4.19
N PHE A 50 9.63 14.44 -4.44
CA PHE A 50 8.21 14.47 -4.08
C PHE A 50 7.97 13.68 -2.80
N ASN A 51 7.10 14.20 -1.92
CA ASN A 51 6.55 13.38 -0.86
C ASN A 51 5.57 12.37 -1.46
N ALA A 52 5.61 11.13 -0.97
CA ALA A 52 4.67 10.10 -1.37
C ALA A 52 3.18 10.52 -1.19
N THR A 53 2.90 11.38 -0.20
CA THR A 53 1.57 11.94 0.06
C THR A 53 1.10 12.89 -1.04
N ASP A 54 2.02 13.57 -1.72
CA ASP A 54 1.69 14.54 -2.76
C ASP A 54 1.32 13.84 -4.07
N LEU A 55 1.91 12.67 -4.31
CA LEU A 55 1.66 11.83 -5.50
C LEU A 55 0.47 10.89 -5.34
N ALA A 56 0.17 10.43 -4.12
CA ALA A 56 -0.97 9.56 -3.83
C ALA A 56 -2.27 10.36 -3.64
N THR A 57 -2.62 11.22 -4.61
CA THR A 57 -3.86 12.03 -4.62
C THR A 57 -4.57 11.96 -5.98
N PRO A 58 -5.92 12.07 -6.04
CA PRO A 58 -6.64 12.17 -7.31
C PRO A 58 -6.18 13.34 -8.16
N SER A 59 -5.90 14.49 -7.52
CA SER A 59 -5.43 15.69 -8.19
C SER A 59 -4.06 15.52 -8.82
N ALA A 60 -3.11 14.81 -8.17
CA ALA A 60 -1.82 14.52 -8.77
C ALA A 60 -1.95 13.62 -9.99
N PHE A 61 -2.80 12.59 -9.90
CA PHE A 61 -3.05 11.69 -11.03
C PHE A 61 -3.71 12.42 -12.20
N ALA A 62 -4.66 13.33 -11.94
CA ALA A 62 -5.27 14.14 -12.99
C ALA A 62 -4.26 15.10 -13.67
N ARG A 63 -3.27 15.61 -12.93
CA ARG A 63 -2.22 16.51 -13.45
C ARG A 63 -1.16 15.78 -14.27
N SER A 64 -0.64 14.67 -13.76
CA SER A 64 0.35 13.83 -14.46
C SER A 64 0.15 12.36 -14.08
N PRO A 65 -0.63 11.61 -14.88
CA PRO A 65 -0.76 10.18 -14.71
C PRO A 65 0.58 9.45 -14.88
N SER A 66 1.48 9.96 -15.73
CA SER A 66 2.80 9.39 -15.97
C SER A 66 3.63 9.37 -14.70
N LEU A 67 3.76 10.53 -14.03
CA LEU A 67 4.56 10.66 -12.82
C LEU A 67 4.04 9.76 -11.69
N VAL A 68 2.72 9.69 -11.53
CA VAL A 68 2.10 8.82 -10.52
C VAL A 68 2.32 7.35 -10.86
N TRP A 69 2.20 6.95 -12.13
CA TRP A 69 2.49 5.57 -12.53
C TRP A 69 3.96 5.18 -12.38
N GLU A 70 4.91 6.08 -12.65
CA GLU A 70 6.33 5.85 -12.35
C GLU A 70 6.57 5.62 -10.86
N PHE A 71 5.95 6.43 -10.00
CA PHE A 71 6.03 6.27 -8.54
C PHE A 71 5.49 4.90 -8.08
N TYR A 72 4.32 4.49 -8.58
CA TYR A 72 3.75 3.19 -8.21
C TYR A 72 4.48 2.01 -8.85
N HIS A 73 5.00 2.16 -10.07
CA HIS A 73 5.81 1.13 -10.71
C HIS A 73 7.09 0.86 -9.93
N TYR A 74 7.81 1.90 -9.51
CA TYR A 74 8.98 1.77 -8.64
C TYR A 74 8.67 0.97 -7.37
N ARG A 75 7.55 1.28 -6.71
CA ARG A 75 7.13 0.56 -5.49
C ARG A 75 6.76 -0.89 -5.77
N ARG A 76 6.13 -1.19 -6.90
CA ARG A 76 5.84 -2.56 -7.34
C ARG A 76 7.13 -3.35 -7.53
N GLU A 77 8.10 -2.80 -8.26
CA GLU A 77 9.39 -3.45 -8.48
C GLU A 77 10.15 -3.68 -7.17
N LEU A 78 10.16 -2.69 -6.29
CA LEU A 78 10.81 -2.83 -4.99
C LEU A 78 10.15 -3.93 -4.14
N VAL A 79 8.81 -3.92 -4.01
CA VAL A 79 8.08 -4.93 -3.22
C VAL A 79 8.25 -6.34 -3.78
N ARG A 80 8.36 -6.52 -5.11
CA ARG A 80 8.64 -7.84 -5.72
C ARG A 80 9.93 -8.47 -5.21
N THR A 81 10.94 -7.67 -4.87
CA THR A 81 12.22 -8.17 -4.36
C THR A 81 12.20 -8.54 -2.87
N LYS A 82 11.12 -8.18 -2.15
CA LYS A 82 11.02 -8.37 -0.69
C LYS A 82 10.25 -9.64 -0.35
N GLN A 83 10.67 -10.29 0.72
CA GLN A 83 9.95 -11.43 1.28
C GLN A 83 9.10 -11.00 2.47
N PRO A 84 7.92 -11.62 2.66
CA PRO A 84 7.11 -11.40 3.85
C PRO A 84 7.93 -11.72 5.12
N ASN A 85 7.83 -10.87 6.14
CA ASN A 85 8.48 -11.11 7.44
C ASN A 85 7.57 -11.96 8.36
N LYS A 86 8.02 -12.17 9.60
CA LYS A 86 7.29 -13.00 10.60
C LYS A 86 5.92 -12.44 11.01
N VAL A 87 5.65 -11.17 10.73
CA VAL A 87 4.43 -10.44 11.14
C VAL A 87 3.48 -10.25 9.94
N SER A 88 4.03 -10.08 8.74
CA SER A 88 3.27 -9.97 7.50
C SER A 88 3.13 -11.35 6.84
N LEU A 89 2.00 -12.03 7.08
CA LEU A 89 1.73 -13.36 6.51
C LEU A 89 1.06 -13.33 5.13
N ASP A 90 0.56 -12.17 4.68
CA ASP A 90 -0.22 -12.06 3.44
C ASP A 90 0.63 -11.51 2.27
N ARG A 91 0.54 -12.19 1.12
CA ARG A 91 1.14 -11.79 -0.16
C ARG A 91 0.23 -10.86 -0.96
N LYS A 92 -1.02 -10.68 -0.55
CA LYS A 92 -1.99 -9.84 -1.27
C LYS A 92 -1.71 -8.37 -1.03
N CYS A 93 -1.01 -7.75 -1.99
CA CYS A 93 -0.67 -6.34 -1.95
C CYS A 93 -1.45 -5.57 -3.02
N ASN A 94 -2.25 -4.59 -2.60
CA ASN A 94 -3.06 -3.76 -3.50
C ASN A 94 -2.21 -2.92 -4.49
N LEU A 95 -0.88 -2.87 -4.33
CA LEU A 95 0.03 -2.33 -5.36
C LEU A 95 -0.05 -3.10 -6.69
N PHE A 96 -0.48 -4.37 -6.65
CA PHE A 96 -0.66 -5.21 -7.83
C PHE A 96 -2.08 -5.19 -8.39
N THR A 97 -2.99 -4.42 -7.80
CA THR A 97 -4.37 -4.30 -8.26
C THR A 97 -4.59 -2.96 -8.94
N THR A 98 -5.29 -2.95 -10.07
CA THR A 98 -5.65 -1.74 -10.82
C THR A 98 -7.17 -1.59 -10.92
N ARG A 99 -7.62 -0.36 -11.08
CA ARG A 99 -9.03 0.00 -11.31
C ARG A 99 -9.13 0.92 -12.52
N CYS A 100 -10.06 0.63 -13.42
CA CYS A 100 -10.36 1.51 -14.54
C CYS A 100 -10.98 2.83 -14.06
N THR A 101 -10.49 3.94 -14.63
CA THR A 101 -10.99 5.28 -14.34
C THR A 101 -12.35 5.58 -14.97
N SER A 102 -12.76 4.79 -15.98
CA SER A 102 -14.01 4.96 -16.73
C SER A 102 -15.08 3.97 -16.29
N CYS A 103 -14.88 2.66 -16.52
CA CYS A 103 -15.89 1.64 -16.18
C CYS A 103 -15.77 1.07 -14.75
N GLY A 104 -14.70 1.41 -14.02
CA GLY A 104 -14.48 0.91 -12.67
C GLY A 104 -14.05 -0.55 -12.57
N PHE A 105 -13.80 -1.25 -13.68
CA PHE A 105 -13.30 -2.63 -13.70
C PHE A 105 -12.02 -2.76 -12.88
N ILE A 106 -11.97 -3.78 -12.02
CA ILE A 106 -10.84 -4.05 -11.11
C ILE A 106 -10.20 -5.36 -11.54
N GLU A 107 -8.87 -5.37 -11.63
CA GLU A 107 -8.11 -6.58 -11.92
C GLU A 107 -6.75 -6.58 -11.22
N GLU A 108 -6.21 -7.77 -11.03
CA GLU A 108 -4.83 -7.94 -10.61
C GLU A 108 -3.91 -7.97 -11.83
N ASN A 109 -2.84 -7.18 -11.79
CA ASN A 109 -1.76 -7.16 -12.75
C ASN A 109 -0.44 -7.36 -12.00
N ASN A 110 0.15 -8.53 -12.17
CA ASN A 110 1.45 -8.92 -11.62
C ASN A 110 2.58 -8.81 -12.65
N ASP A 111 2.37 -8.10 -13.75
CA ASP A 111 3.36 -7.90 -14.80
C ASP A 111 4.45 -6.93 -14.33
N SER A 112 5.67 -7.16 -14.82
CA SER A 112 6.86 -6.34 -14.59
C SER A 112 7.63 -6.23 -15.93
N PRO A 113 7.66 -5.04 -16.56
CA PRO A 113 6.93 -3.82 -16.17
C PRO A 113 5.42 -3.97 -16.35
N ILE A 114 4.62 -3.13 -15.67
CA ILE A 114 3.15 -3.18 -15.78
C ILE A 114 2.65 -2.78 -17.19
N CYS A 115 3.39 -1.92 -17.87
CA CYS A 115 3.28 -1.66 -19.30
C CYS A 115 4.66 -1.36 -19.88
N GLU A 116 4.82 -1.52 -21.19
CA GLU A 116 6.12 -1.37 -21.86
C GLU A 116 6.71 0.03 -21.68
N ALA A 117 5.87 1.07 -21.69
CA ALA A 117 6.33 2.46 -21.54
C ALA A 117 7.00 2.76 -20.20
N LEU A 118 6.72 1.95 -19.16
CA LEU A 118 7.31 2.07 -17.83
C LEU A 118 8.59 1.24 -17.66
N ARG A 119 9.03 0.50 -18.69
CA ARG A 119 10.28 -0.26 -18.64
C ARG A 119 11.45 0.65 -18.28
N ASN A 120 12.26 0.22 -17.31
CA ASN A 120 13.44 0.95 -16.83
C ASN A 120 13.12 2.39 -16.37
N ARG A 121 11.92 2.63 -15.85
CA ARG A 121 11.53 3.93 -15.29
C ARG A 121 11.18 3.83 -13.81
N GLY A 122 11.24 4.98 -13.16
CA GLY A 122 10.78 5.15 -11.80
C GLY A 122 11.90 5.13 -10.75
N LEU A 123 13.17 5.05 -11.14
CA LEU A 123 14.25 5.18 -10.17
C LEU A 123 14.26 6.60 -9.54
N PRO A 124 14.53 6.73 -8.23
CA PRO A 124 14.49 8.01 -7.53
C PRO A 124 15.47 9.07 -8.06
N ASN A 125 16.52 8.65 -8.78
CA ASN A 125 17.57 9.54 -9.28
C ASN A 125 17.42 9.86 -10.78
N GLU A 126 16.39 9.35 -11.44
CA GLU A 126 16.17 9.55 -12.86
C GLU A 126 15.09 10.59 -13.09
N SER A 127 15.33 11.55 -13.98
CA SER A 127 14.28 12.44 -14.50
C SER A 127 13.65 11.77 -15.72
N GLY A 128 12.45 11.22 -15.56
CA GLY A 128 11.69 10.63 -16.67
C GLY A 128 11.07 11.71 -17.55
N THR A 129 11.02 11.47 -18.85
CA THR A 129 10.15 12.24 -19.77
C THR A 129 8.69 11.83 -19.59
N GLU A 130 7.75 12.78 -19.71
CA GLU A 130 6.32 12.49 -19.61
C GLU A 130 5.89 11.43 -20.64
N ILE A 131 5.23 10.37 -20.17
CA ILE A 131 4.67 9.31 -21.02
C ILE A 131 3.27 9.73 -21.47
N ALA A 132 2.95 9.55 -22.75
CA ALA A 132 1.61 9.83 -23.24
C ALA A 132 0.58 8.86 -22.63
N ILE A 133 -0.63 9.37 -22.33
CA ILE A 133 -1.69 8.58 -21.65
C ILE A 133 -2.02 7.28 -22.38
N LYS A 134 -1.97 7.27 -23.71
CA LYS A 134 -2.22 6.08 -24.54
C LYS A 134 -1.21 4.94 -24.32
N ASP A 135 -0.01 5.25 -23.82
CA ASP A 135 1.08 4.29 -23.60
C ASP A 135 1.15 3.85 -22.12
N LEU A 136 0.33 4.46 -21.26
CA LEU A 136 0.15 4.05 -19.86
C LEU A 136 -0.78 2.84 -19.73
N PRO A 137 -0.83 2.17 -18.57
CA PRO A 137 -1.68 1.01 -18.36
C PRO A 137 -3.15 1.28 -18.72
N SER A 138 -3.72 0.44 -19.59
CA SER A 138 -5.10 0.55 -20.07
C SER A 138 -5.97 -0.59 -19.58
N CYS A 139 -7.28 -0.33 -19.54
CA CYS A 139 -8.27 -1.29 -19.08
C CYS A 139 -8.54 -2.36 -20.14
N ARG A 140 -8.54 -3.64 -19.76
CA ARG A 140 -8.84 -4.74 -20.70
C ARG A 140 -10.28 -4.73 -21.24
N GLN A 141 -11.24 -4.08 -20.56
CA GLN A 141 -12.63 -4.03 -21.00
C GLN A 141 -12.95 -2.84 -21.93
N CYS A 142 -12.42 -1.66 -21.64
CA CYS A 142 -12.80 -0.43 -22.35
C CYS A 142 -11.61 0.41 -22.86
N GLN A 143 -10.39 -0.08 -22.69
CA GLN A 143 -9.14 0.57 -23.11
C GLN A 143 -8.87 1.95 -22.50
N SER A 144 -9.71 2.41 -21.57
CA SER A 144 -9.48 3.64 -20.82
C SER A 144 -8.33 3.47 -19.82
N LEU A 145 -7.70 4.58 -19.44
CA LEU A 145 -6.63 4.61 -18.44
C LEU A 145 -7.05 3.91 -17.15
N VAL A 146 -6.19 3.03 -16.63
CA VAL A 146 -6.35 2.49 -15.28
C VAL A 146 -5.49 3.28 -14.30
N ARG A 147 -5.87 3.20 -13.02
CA ARG A 147 -5.09 3.68 -11.89
C ARG A 147 -4.82 2.53 -10.91
N PRO A 148 -3.84 2.65 -10.01
CA PRO A 148 -3.72 1.75 -8.87
C PRO A 148 -5.02 1.69 -8.07
N HIS A 149 -5.44 0.49 -7.66
CA HIS A 149 -6.61 0.28 -6.81
C HIS A 149 -6.25 0.50 -5.34
N ILE A 150 -5.85 1.73 -5.04
CA ILE A 150 -5.41 2.18 -3.73
C ILE A 150 -6.23 3.43 -3.38
N VAL A 151 -6.71 3.50 -2.15
CA VAL A 151 -7.37 4.69 -1.62
C VAL A 151 -6.31 5.79 -1.49
N TRP A 152 -6.50 6.87 -2.23
CA TRP A 152 -5.61 8.03 -2.20
C TRP A 152 -5.98 9.01 -1.09
N PHE A 153 -5.04 9.87 -0.73
CA PHE A 153 -5.31 10.98 0.17
C PHE A 153 -6.39 11.89 -0.44
N GLY A 154 -7.40 12.20 0.36
CA GLY A 154 -8.59 12.94 -0.08
C GLY A 154 -9.70 12.07 -0.65
N GLU A 155 -9.50 10.76 -0.82
CA GLU A 155 -10.58 9.83 -1.16
C GLU A 155 -11.26 9.25 0.06
N SER A 156 -12.55 8.95 -0.06
CA SER A 156 -13.28 8.17 0.93
C SER A 156 -12.87 6.70 0.85
N LEU A 157 -12.91 6.02 1.99
CA LEU A 157 -12.82 4.56 2.04
C LEU A 157 -13.99 3.93 1.26
N TRP A 158 -13.82 2.68 0.85
CA TRP A 158 -14.88 1.95 0.15
C TRP A 158 -16.15 1.87 1.02
N PRO A 159 -17.35 1.99 0.41
CA PRO A 159 -18.61 1.84 1.15
C PRO A 159 -18.67 0.51 1.90
N GLY A 160 -19.23 0.51 3.11
CA GLY A 160 -19.33 -0.71 3.92
C GLY A 160 -18.06 -1.06 4.71
N VAL A 161 -16.92 -0.42 4.45
CA VAL A 161 -15.67 -0.71 5.18
C VAL A 161 -15.73 -0.15 6.60
N MET A 162 -16.22 1.07 6.78
CA MET A 162 -16.33 1.66 8.12
C MET A 162 -17.34 0.91 8.99
N GLU A 163 -18.47 0.51 8.40
CA GLU A 163 -19.50 -0.26 9.08
C GLU A 163 -18.97 -1.63 9.54
N LYS A 164 -18.17 -2.29 8.70
CA LYS A 164 -17.48 -3.54 9.08
C LYS A 164 -16.45 -3.31 10.18
N ILE A 165 -15.66 -2.24 10.09
CA ILE A 165 -14.68 -1.89 11.13
C ILE A 165 -15.42 -1.68 12.46
N ASP A 166 -16.50 -0.91 12.46
CA ASP A 166 -17.30 -0.64 13.66
C ASP A 166 -17.92 -1.92 14.23
N GLU A 167 -18.40 -2.82 13.38
CA GLU A 167 -18.91 -4.13 13.80
C GLU A 167 -17.82 -4.97 14.48
N GLU A 168 -16.64 -5.09 13.87
CA GLU A 168 -15.52 -5.85 14.44
C GLU A 168 -15.00 -5.22 15.74
N LEU A 169 -14.90 -3.89 15.79
CA LEU A 169 -14.51 -3.15 16.99
C LEU A 169 -15.52 -3.30 18.11
N SER A 170 -16.83 -3.35 17.81
CA SER A 170 -17.88 -3.53 18.82
C SER A 170 -17.82 -4.90 19.51
N ARG A 171 -17.27 -5.91 18.83
CA ARG A 171 -17.14 -7.30 19.32
C ARG A 171 -15.75 -7.58 19.89
N CYS A 172 -14.81 -6.66 19.71
CA CYS A 172 -13.41 -6.81 20.09
C CYS A 172 -13.24 -6.68 21.61
N ASP A 173 -12.57 -7.64 22.24
CA ASP A 173 -12.18 -7.58 23.66
C ASP A 173 -10.68 -7.30 23.87
N LEU A 174 -9.90 -7.25 22.77
CA LEU A 174 -8.51 -6.80 22.77
C LEU A 174 -8.11 -6.14 21.44
N PHE A 175 -7.86 -4.83 21.46
CA PHE A 175 -7.41 -4.07 20.29
C PHE A 175 -5.90 -3.82 20.35
N LEU A 176 -5.17 -4.26 19.33
CA LEU A 176 -3.71 -4.12 19.22
C LEU A 176 -3.36 -3.16 18.10
N VAL A 177 -2.55 -2.15 18.41
CA VAL A 177 -1.97 -1.25 17.40
C VAL A 177 -0.49 -1.60 17.23
N VAL A 178 -0.15 -2.16 16.07
CA VAL A 178 1.22 -2.51 15.71
C VAL A 178 1.70 -1.51 14.67
N ARG A 179 2.72 -0.72 15.02
CA ARG A 179 3.27 0.30 14.13
C ARG A 179 4.34 -0.29 13.24
#